data_AF-A0A2H4VRX1-F1
#
_entry.id   AF-A0A2H4VRX1-F1
#
_cell.length_a   1.000
_cell.length_b   1.000
_cell.length_c   1.000
_cell.angle_alpha   90.00
_cell.angle_beta   90.00
_cell.angle_gamma   90.00
#
_symmetry.space_group_name_H-M   'P 1'
#
loop_
_entity.id
_entity.type
_entity.pdbx_description
1 polymer ?
#
loop_
_entity_poly.entity_id
_entity_poly.type
_entity_poly.pdbx_seq_one_letter_code
_entity_poly.pdbx_strand_id
1 'polypeptide(L)'
;MFSNKESDFEKLERLFWEFVNRYGEEGFEKILSNLDNPKKLGYSEKLVDNHISTPVCRAPEFHNNMKKTFARGYTDFLKYVYGVRLRTMAVNTLPEEVAGRGQIIIAIMNLPRGWPFTKFTYDEFLSLYLLLERLYFVQIEHKLGVEDLLNIYFSGLDERIVFFMDEFDIVDNANLPEPSKDYFQVLKYVKYQDETIKQMKRDLGYLIGTAIKYYVGKLGGWERNVLKTLIYCSAVSDGRKIIIREDIIRGYKTYFKLLNTDITKYKAREDVLNATNYDSFKAKMSYYNLRLLHGKNP
;
A
#
# COMPACT_ATOMS: atom_id res chain seq x y z
N MET A 1 -35.64 -12.13 -29.54
CA MET A 1 -34.28 -11.56 -29.52
C MET A 1 -33.59 -12.05 -28.26
N PHE A 2 -32.87 -13.17 -28.33
CA PHE A 2 -31.99 -13.56 -27.24
C PHE A 2 -30.77 -12.64 -27.30
N SER A 3 -30.64 -11.76 -26.31
CA SER A 3 -29.41 -11.00 -26.09
C SER A 3 -28.31 -12.03 -25.86
N ASN A 4 -27.43 -12.25 -26.85
CA ASN A 4 -26.15 -12.92 -26.66
C ASN A 4 -25.34 -12.11 -25.66
N LYS A 5 -25.53 -12.40 -24.36
CA LYS A 5 -24.63 -11.90 -23.33
C LYS A 5 -23.34 -12.67 -23.53
N GLU A 6 -22.32 -11.96 -23.97
CA GLU A 6 -20.93 -12.40 -23.93
C GLU A 6 -20.64 -13.01 -22.56
N SER A 7 -20.06 -14.20 -22.55
CA SER A 7 -19.60 -14.85 -21.33
C SER A 7 -18.48 -14.02 -20.69
N ASP A 8 -18.34 -14.10 -19.36
CA ASP A 8 -17.27 -13.38 -18.67
C ASP A 8 -15.86 -13.82 -19.15
N PHE A 9 -15.74 -15.05 -19.66
CA PHE A 9 -14.52 -15.56 -20.28
C PHE A 9 -14.21 -14.88 -21.63
N GLU A 10 -15.17 -14.83 -22.55
CA GLU A 10 -15.02 -14.14 -23.84
C GLU A 10 -14.69 -12.65 -23.62
N LYS A 11 -15.29 -12.03 -22.61
CA LYS A 11 -14.97 -10.66 -22.23
C LYS A 11 -13.51 -10.51 -21.75
N LEU A 12 -13.03 -11.44 -20.92
CA LEU A 12 -11.66 -11.42 -20.42
C LEU A 12 -10.65 -11.63 -21.56
N GLU A 13 -10.93 -12.59 -22.44
CA GLU A 13 -10.11 -12.87 -23.63
C GLU A 13 -10.05 -11.66 -24.58
N ARG A 14 -11.19 -11.00 -24.84
CA ARG A 14 -11.21 -9.76 -25.63
C ARG A 14 -10.34 -8.67 -25.00
N LEU A 15 -10.49 -8.41 -23.70
CA LEU A 15 -9.71 -7.39 -22.99
C LEU A 15 -8.21 -7.70 -23.00
N PHE A 16 -7.84 -8.98 -22.91
CA PHE A 16 -6.47 -9.44 -23.04
C PHE A 16 -5.91 -9.04 -24.40
N TRP A 17 -6.55 -9.45 -25.50
CA TRP A 17 -6.06 -9.15 -26.84
C TRP A 17 -6.09 -7.65 -27.17
N GLU A 18 -7.08 -6.90 -26.67
CA GLU A 18 -7.10 -5.43 -26.78
C GLU A 18 -5.89 -4.78 -26.10
N PHE A 19 -5.51 -5.26 -24.92
CA PHE A 19 -4.34 -4.76 -24.20
C PHE A 19 -3.04 -5.06 -24.96
N VAL A 20 -2.87 -6.32 -25.36
CA VAL A 20 -1.71 -6.81 -26.13
C VAL A 20 -1.51 -5.99 -27.40
N ASN A 21 -2.58 -5.84 -28.19
CA ASN A 21 -2.52 -5.12 -29.47
C ASN A 21 -2.20 -3.63 -29.29
N ARG A 22 -2.60 -3.01 -28.18
CA ARG A 22 -2.41 -1.58 -27.94
C ARG A 22 -1.03 -1.24 -27.37
N TYR A 23 -0.48 -2.09 -26.50
CA TYR A 23 0.70 -1.74 -25.70
C TYR A 23 1.92 -2.64 -25.98
N GLY A 24 1.76 -3.77 -26.67
CA GLY A 24 2.79 -4.80 -26.79
C GLY A 24 3.06 -5.50 -25.45
N GLU A 25 3.50 -6.76 -25.50
CA GLU A 25 3.61 -7.61 -24.30
C GLU A 25 4.91 -7.44 -23.51
N GLU A 26 5.89 -6.73 -24.08
CA GLU A 26 7.23 -6.64 -23.50
C GLU A 26 7.17 -6.15 -22.05
N GLY A 27 7.64 -6.99 -21.13
CA GLY A 27 7.71 -6.77 -19.69
C GLY A 27 6.45 -7.11 -18.89
N PHE A 28 5.34 -7.47 -19.55
CA PHE A 28 4.07 -7.88 -18.91
C PHE A 28 3.80 -9.39 -19.00
N GLU A 29 4.67 -10.17 -19.64
CA GLU A 29 4.45 -11.58 -20.00
C GLU A 29 4.05 -12.42 -18.80
N LYS A 30 4.76 -12.28 -17.67
CA LYS A 30 4.46 -13.01 -16.44
C LYS A 30 3.09 -12.63 -15.83
N ILE A 31 2.68 -11.37 -15.96
CA ILE A 31 1.38 -10.92 -15.44
C ILE A 31 0.28 -11.51 -16.32
N LEU A 32 0.43 -11.34 -17.63
CA LEU A 32 -0.49 -11.81 -18.65
C LEU A 32 -0.66 -13.34 -18.62
N SER A 33 0.43 -14.10 -18.44
CA SER A 33 0.43 -15.56 -18.38
C SER A 33 -0.24 -16.16 -17.14
N ASN A 34 -0.60 -15.34 -16.15
CA ASN A 34 -1.21 -15.77 -14.90
C ASN A 34 -2.63 -15.20 -14.70
N LEU A 35 -3.19 -14.50 -15.70
CA LEU A 35 -4.54 -13.93 -15.60
C LEU A 35 -5.64 -14.99 -15.57
N ASP A 36 -5.39 -16.17 -16.15
CA ASP A 36 -6.27 -17.34 -16.10
C ASP A 36 -6.31 -18.01 -14.71
N ASN A 37 -5.35 -17.69 -13.86
CA ASN A 37 -5.25 -18.19 -12.49
C ASN A 37 -4.67 -17.14 -11.55
N PRO A 38 -5.51 -16.19 -11.06
CA PRO A 38 -5.05 -15.13 -10.17
C PRO A 38 -4.45 -15.61 -8.84
N LYS A 39 -4.65 -16.89 -8.45
CA LYS A 39 -3.93 -17.47 -7.30
C LYS A 39 -2.42 -17.52 -7.54
N LYS A 40 -1.97 -17.70 -8.79
CA LYS A 40 -0.54 -17.60 -9.17
C LYS A 40 0.01 -16.17 -9.05
N LEU A 41 -0.86 -15.15 -9.09
CA LEU A 41 -0.50 -13.75 -8.82
C LEU A 41 -0.46 -13.43 -7.32
N GLY A 42 -0.85 -14.36 -6.45
CA GLY A 42 -0.89 -14.19 -4.99
C GLY A 42 -2.27 -13.84 -4.42
N TYR A 43 -3.33 -13.84 -5.24
CA TYR A 43 -4.68 -13.61 -4.73
C TYR A 43 -5.26 -14.83 -4.03
N SER A 44 -5.89 -14.60 -2.88
CA SER A 44 -6.71 -15.58 -2.18
C SER A 44 -8.10 -15.03 -1.92
N GLU A 45 -9.08 -15.91 -1.73
CA GLU A 45 -10.46 -15.52 -1.38
C GLU A 45 -10.48 -14.68 -0.09
N LYS A 46 -9.68 -15.06 0.92
CA LYS A 46 -9.52 -14.31 2.18
C LYS A 46 -8.97 -12.89 1.97
N LEU A 47 -8.06 -12.70 1.01
CA LEU A 47 -7.49 -11.39 0.72
C LEU A 47 -8.51 -10.48 0.01
N VAL A 48 -9.27 -11.06 -0.91
CA VAL A 48 -10.28 -10.36 -1.71
C VAL A 48 -11.54 -10.04 -0.88
N ASP A 49 -11.82 -10.84 0.16
CA ASP A 49 -12.85 -10.53 1.14
C ASP A 49 -12.48 -9.27 1.96
N ASN A 50 -13.47 -8.42 2.23
CA ASN A 50 -13.26 -7.06 2.73
C ASN A 50 -13.05 -6.99 4.25
N HIS A 51 -12.03 -7.69 4.78
CA HIS A 51 -11.79 -7.76 6.23
C HIS A 51 -11.24 -6.48 6.86
N ILE A 52 -10.58 -5.60 6.10
CA ILE A 52 -10.00 -4.35 6.62
C ILE A 52 -10.33 -3.19 5.67
N SER A 53 -11.08 -2.20 6.13
CA SER A 53 -11.48 -1.07 5.30
C SER A 53 -10.61 0.19 5.48
N THR A 54 -9.81 0.25 6.55
CA THR A 54 -8.97 1.41 6.87
C THR A 54 -7.78 0.98 7.74
N PRO A 55 -6.59 1.58 7.57
CA PRO A 55 -5.47 1.35 8.48
C PRO A 55 -5.84 1.69 9.93
N VAL A 56 -5.23 1.00 10.91
CA VAL A 56 -5.44 1.29 12.34
C VAL A 56 -5.21 2.76 12.66
N CYS A 57 -4.22 3.38 12.03
CA CYS A 57 -3.89 4.80 12.25
C CYS A 57 -4.95 5.80 11.74
N ARG A 58 -6.04 5.33 11.10
CA ARG A 58 -7.23 6.10 10.70
C ARG A 58 -8.52 5.58 11.34
N ALA A 59 -8.42 4.60 12.24
CA ALA A 59 -9.56 3.92 12.84
C ALA A 59 -10.36 4.63 13.96
N PRO A 60 -10.00 5.82 14.51
CA PRO A 60 -10.84 6.44 15.54
C PRO A 60 -12.31 6.63 15.12
N GLU A 61 -12.56 6.80 13.82
CA GLU A 61 -13.87 7.12 13.25
C GLU A 61 -14.72 5.88 12.87
N PHE A 62 -14.18 4.64 12.93
CA PHE A 62 -14.81 3.43 12.38
C PHE A 62 -14.85 2.22 13.33
N HIS A 63 -15.04 2.48 14.63
CA HIS A 63 -14.93 1.50 15.73
C HIS A 63 -15.71 0.17 15.54
N ASN A 64 -16.87 0.20 14.86
CA ASN A 64 -17.72 -0.99 14.72
C ASN A 64 -17.18 -2.03 13.73
N ASN A 65 -16.44 -1.62 12.70
CA ASN A 65 -15.89 -2.54 11.69
C ASN A 65 -14.61 -3.24 12.16
N MET A 66 -13.93 -2.69 13.17
CA MET A 66 -12.61 -3.16 13.63
C MET A 66 -12.68 -4.43 14.51
N LYS A 67 -13.82 -4.73 15.15
CA LYS A 67 -13.92 -5.81 16.15
C LYS A 67 -13.69 -7.22 15.60
N LYS A 68 -13.87 -7.44 14.30
CA LYS A 68 -13.65 -8.75 13.65
C LYS A 68 -12.17 -9.02 13.41
N THR A 69 -11.41 -7.98 13.08
CA THR A 69 -10.02 -8.09 12.60
C THR A 69 -9.02 -7.75 13.70
N PHE A 70 -9.38 -6.87 14.64
CA PHE A 70 -8.47 -6.36 15.66
C PHE A 70 -8.85 -6.86 17.05
N ALA A 71 -7.84 -7.23 17.84
CA ALA A 71 -8.00 -7.57 19.24
C ALA A 71 -8.32 -6.31 20.06
N ARG A 72 -9.01 -6.45 21.20
CA ARG A 72 -9.52 -5.30 21.99
C ARG A 72 -8.45 -4.25 22.35
N GLY A 73 -7.19 -4.66 22.49
CA GLY A 73 -6.06 -3.77 22.82
C GLY A 73 -5.46 -3.00 21.64
N TYR A 74 -5.95 -3.16 20.40
CA TYR A 74 -5.33 -2.50 19.23
C TYR A 74 -5.26 -0.97 19.33
N THR A 75 -6.18 -0.34 20.08
CA THR A 75 -6.18 1.12 20.30
C THR A 75 -4.94 1.59 21.06
N ASP A 76 -4.27 0.71 21.81
CA ASP A 76 -2.99 1.03 22.43
C ASP A 76 -1.90 1.31 21.39
N PHE A 77 -2.03 0.74 20.17
CA PHE A 77 -1.11 1.02 19.08
C PHE A 77 -1.15 2.49 18.63
N LEU A 78 -2.30 3.17 18.76
CA LEU A 78 -2.44 4.59 18.37
C LEU A 78 -1.45 5.50 19.10
N LYS A 79 -0.92 5.07 20.26
CA LYS A 79 0.10 5.78 21.03
C LYS A 79 1.46 5.80 20.32
N TYR A 80 1.72 4.89 19.38
CA TYR A 80 3.00 4.80 18.63
C TYR A 80 2.89 5.29 17.19
N VAL A 81 1.70 5.68 16.72
CA VAL A 81 1.47 6.07 15.32
C VAL A 81 2.39 7.21 14.84
N TYR A 82 2.84 8.08 15.74
CA TYR A 82 3.81 9.15 15.43
C TYR A 82 5.26 8.66 15.32
N GLY A 83 5.57 7.50 15.90
CA GLY A 83 6.87 6.82 15.80
C GLY A 83 7.15 6.21 14.44
N VAL A 84 6.12 5.99 13.62
CA VAL A 84 6.26 5.39 12.28
C VAL A 84 6.90 6.41 11.35
N ARG A 85 8.22 6.29 11.13
CA ARG A 85 9.06 7.29 10.45
C ARG A 85 8.50 7.72 9.11
N LEU A 86 8.28 6.76 8.20
CA LEU A 86 7.86 7.02 6.83
C LEU A 86 6.46 7.65 6.78
N ARG A 87 5.53 7.17 7.61
CA ARG A 87 4.20 7.77 7.82
C ARG A 87 4.29 9.21 8.34
N THR A 88 5.11 9.46 9.35
CA THR A 88 5.28 10.79 9.94
C THR A 88 5.88 11.78 8.93
N MET A 89 6.75 11.32 8.04
CA MET A 89 7.23 12.17 6.94
C MET A 89 6.13 12.42 5.89
N ALA A 90 5.38 11.38 5.53
CA ALA A 90 4.29 11.47 4.57
C ALA A 90 3.19 12.43 5.05
N VAL A 91 2.72 12.33 6.29
CA VAL A 91 1.65 13.20 6.82
C VAL A 91 2.07 14.67 6.92
N ASN A 92 3.35 14.93 7.23
CA ASN A 92 3.86 16.29 7.33
C ASN A 92 4.18 16.92 5.97
N THR A 93 4.20 16.11 4.90
CA THR A 93 4.62 16.55 3.58
C THR A 93 3.47 16.49 2.58
N LEU A 94 2.84 15.33 2.39
CA LEU A 94 1.80 15.11 1.39
C LEU A 94 0.47 15.79 1.77
N PRO A 95 -0.30 16.28 0.78
CA PRO A 95 -1.65 16.77 1.03
C PRO A 95 -2.59 15.61 1.39
N GLU A 96 -3.59 15.87 2.22
CA GLU A 96 -4.71 14.96 2.42
C GLU A 96 -5.71 15.07 1.27
N GLU A 97 -6.41 13.97 0.98
CA GLU A 97 -7.55 13.97 0.05
C GLU A 97 -8.68 14.79 0.66
N VAL A 98 -9.08 15.83 -0.05
CA VAL A 98 -10.16 16.73 0.37
C VAL A 98 -11.50 16.01 0.25
N ALA A 99 -11.94 15.37 1.33
CA ALA A 99 -13.26 14.76 1.39
C ALA A 99 -14.36 15.84 1.54
N GLY A 100 -15.09 16.10 0.46
CA GLY A 100 -16.39 16.77 0.49
C GLY A 100 -16.39 18.28 0.21
N ARG A 101 -17.48 18.75 -0.41
CA ARG A 101 -17.75 20.12 -0.92
C ARG A 101 -17.57 21.30 0.08
N GLY A 102 -17.13 21.08 1.32
CA GLY A 102 -16.93 22.12 2.35
C GLY A 102 -15.58 22.84 2.31
N GLN A 103 -14.58 22.33 1.57
CA GLN A 103 -13.24 22.95 1.48
C GLN A 103 -13.09 23.96 0.33
N ILE A 104 -14.17 24.26 -0.41
CA ILE A 104 -14.19 25.32 -1.44
C ILE A 104 -13.77 26.68 -0.82
N ILE A 105 -13.96 26.88 0.48
CA ILE A 105 -13.61 28.12 1.19
C ILE A 105 -12.12 28.19 1.57
N ILE A 106 -11.48 27.07 1.92
CA ILE A 106 -10.01 27.02 2.17
C ILE A 106 -9.24 27.07 0.84
N ALA A 107 -9.85 26.58 -0.24
CA ALA A 107 -9.34 26.63 -1.60
C ALA A 107 -9.27 28.06 -2.21
N ILE A 108 -9.91 29.08 -1.63
CA ILE A 108 -9.91 30.45 -2.19
C ILE A 108 -8.80 31.34 -1.59
N MET A 109 -8.31 31.07 -0.38
CA MET A 109 -7.57 32.09 0.38
C MET A 109 -6.04 31.95 0.47
N ASN A 110 -5.39 30.87 0.00
CA ASN A 110 -3.91 30.72 0.16
C ASN A 110 -3.19 29.95 -0.98
N LEU A 111 -3.53 30.21 -2.24
CA LEU A 111 -2.91 29.51 -3.39
C LEU A 111 -1.61 30.18 -3.90
N PRO A 112 -0.49 29.44 -3.97
CA PRO A 112 0.54 29.70 -4.97
C PRO A 112 0.09 29.17 -6.34
N ARG A 113 0.41 29.91 -7.40
CA ARG A 113 0.05 29.60 -8.80
C ARG A 113 0.49 28.18 -9.20
N GLY A 114 -0.48 27.32 -9.54
CA GLY A 114 -0.25 25.95 -10.06
C GLY A 114 -1.24 24.84 -9.64
N TRP A 115 -2.30 25.12 -8.87
CA TRP A 115 -3.28 24.12 -8.36
C TRP A 115 -4.60 24.20 -9.16
N PRO A 116 -5.24 23.08 -9.60
CA PRO A 116 -5.80 22.04 -8.72
C PRO A 116 -5.46 20.57 -9.07
N PHE A 117 -4.19 20.17 -9.01
CA PHE A 117 -3.78 18.81 -9.43
C PHE A 117 -2.63 18.20 -8.61
N THR A 118 -2.74 18.04 -7.29
CA THR A 118 -1.84 17.10 -6.61
C THR A 118 -2.16 15.68 -7.04
N LYS A 119 -1.21 15.05 -7.74
CA LYS A 119 -1.37 13.72 -8.32
C LYS A 119 -1.15 12.60 -7.32
N PHE A 120 -0.60 12.85 -6.13
CA PHE A 120 -0.38 11.86 -5.09
C PHE A 120 -0.72 12.43 -3.70
N THR A 121 -1.51 11.72 -2.90
CA THR A 121 -1.99 12.18 -1.58
C THR A 121 -1.50 11.29 -0.44
N TYR A 122 -1.64 11.78 0.79
CA TYR A 122 -1.38 10.99 1.99
C TYR A 122 -2.31 9.77 2.11
N ASP A 123 -3.58 9.90 1.70
CA ASP A 123 -4.54 8.80 1.61
C ASP A 123 -4.06 7.66 0.72
N GLU A 124 -3.49 8.02 -0.43
CA GLU A 124 -2.93 7.05 -1.37
C GLU A 124 -1.73 6.36 -0.74
N PHE A 125 -0.81 7.11 -0.13
CA PHE A 125 0.32 6.54 0.59
C PHE A 125 -0.11 5.57 1.71
N LEU A 126 -1.13 5.94 2.49
CA LEU A 126 -1.64 5.11 3.59
C LEU A 126 -2.26 3.78 3.13
N SER A 127 -2.65 3.67 1.87
CA SER A 127 -3.14 2.40 1.32
C SER A 127 -2.08 1.30 1.39
N LEU A 128 -0.78 1.64 1.42
CA LEU A 128 0.28 0.67 1.66
C LEU A 128 0.11 -0.04 3.01
N TYR A 129 -0.13 0.72 4.10
CA TYR A 129 -0.37 0.12 5.42
C TYR A 129 -1.66 -0.70 5.46
N LEU A 130 -2.70 -0.28 4.72
CA LEU A 130 -3.92 -1.07 4.58
C LEU A 130 -3.63 -2.44 3.94
N LEU A 131 -2.78 -2.49 2.90
CA LEU A 131 -2.35 -3.75 2.31
C LEU A 131 -1.54 -4.58 3.30
N LEU A 132 -0.58 -3.98 4.00
CA LEU A 132 0.26 -4.70 4.96
C LEU A 132 -0.56 -5.30 6.10
N GLU A 133 -1.50 -4.55 6.68
CA GLU A 133 -2.42 -5.09 7.68
C GLU A 133 -3.26 -6.25 7.14
N ARG A 134 -3.75 -6.13 5.89
CA ARG A 134 -4.55 -7.20 5.25
C ARG A 134 -3.73 -8.46 5.03
N LEU A 135 -2.54 -8.32 4.45
CA LEU A 135 -1.64 -9.45 4.19
C LEU A 135 -1.27 -10.16 5.49
N TYR A 136 -0.95 -9.39 6.52
CA TYR A 136 -0.58 -9.94 7.82
C TYR A 136 -1.78 -10.68 8.42
N PHE A 137 -2.97 -10.06 8.41
CA PHE A 137 -4.20 -10.65 8.93
C PHE A 137 -4.58 -11.98 8.25
N VAL A 138 -4.42 -12.09 6.92
CA VAL A 138 -4.75 -13.34 6.22
C VAL A 138 -3.72 -14.45 6.41
N GLN A 139 -2.51 -14.10 6.86
CA GLN A 139 -1.40 -15.03 7.11
C GLN A 139 -1.39 -15.56 8.55
N ILE A 140 -2.05 -14.87 9.49
CA ILE A 140 -2.17 -15.30 10.89
C ILE A 140 -3.53 -15.95 11.17
N GLU A 141 -3.59 -16.73 12.25
CA GLU A 141 -4.82 -17.41 12.67
C GLU A 141 -5.56 -16.69 13.81
N HIS A 142 -5.19 -15.44 14.11
CA HIS A 142 -5.78 -14.63 15.17
C HIS A 142 -6.07 -13.19 14.73
N LYS A 143 -6.77 -12.45 15.59
CA LYS A 143 -6.99 -11.02 15.38
C LYS A 143 -5.67 -10.26 15.58
N LEU A 144 -5.50 -9.17 14.82
CA LEU A 144 -4.36 -8.26 14.94
C LEU A 144 -4.33 -7.64 16.33
N GLY A 145 -3.31 -7.99 17.11
CA GLY A 145 -2.98 -7.42 18.40
C GLY A 145 -1.95 -6.29 18.29
N VAL A 146 -1.57 -5.72 19.44
CA VAL A 146 -0.57 -4.65 19.49
C VAL A 146 0.78 -5.13 18.96
N GLU A 147 1.19 -6.36 19.29
CA GLU A 147 2.46 -6.93 18.82
C GLU A 147 2.49 -7.10 17.29
N ASP A 148 1.39 -7.52 16.68
CA ASP A 148 1.28 -7.62 15.22
C ASP A 148 1.40 -6.24 14.56
N LEU A 149 0.74 -5.23 15.14
CA LEU A 149 0.82 -3.86 14.64
C LEU A 149 2.22 -3.28 14.81
N LEU A 150 2.92 -3.62 15.89
CA LEU A 150 4.34 -3.26 16.01
C LEU A 150 5.16 -3.89 14.88
N ASN A 151 4.96 -5.17 14.57
CA ASN A 151 5.66 -5.82 13.45
C ASN A 151 5.33 -5.17 12.09
N ILE A 152 4.05 -4.90 11.83
CA ILE A 152 3.60 -4.28 10.57
C ILE A 152 4.23 -2.90 10.37
N TYR A 153 4.20 -2.06 11.40
CA TYR A 153 4.55 -0.64 11.27
C TYR A 153 5.99 -0.29 11.61
N PHE A 154 6.71 -1.15 12.34
CA PHE A 154 8.07 -0.87 12.82
C PHE A 154 9.13 -1.87 12.35
N SER A 155 8.76 -2.80 11.47
CA SER A 155 9.76 -3.71 10.86
C SER A 155 10.63 -3.06 9.79
N GLY A 156 10.25 -1.87 9.30
CA GLY A 156 10.90 -1.23 8.16
C GLY A 156 10.49 -1.83 6.81
N LEU A 157 9.49 -2.71 6.77
CA LEU A 157 8.97 -3.27 5.52
C LEU A 157 8.40 -2.19 4.58
N ASP A 158 7.77 -1.16 5.13
CA ASP A 158 7.33 0.01 4.37
C ASP A 158 8.49 0.76 3.70
N GLU A 159 9.59 1.00 4.43
CA GLU A 159 10.82 1.62 3.91
C GLU A 159 11.44 0.74 2.81
N ARG A 160 11.52 -0.58 3.03
CA ARG A 160 12.01 -1.55 2.04
C ARG A 160 11.20 -1.50 0.75
N ILE A 161 9.88 -1.51 0.85
CA ILE A 161 8.97 -1.48 -0.30
C ILE A 161 9.11 -0.15 -1.06
N VAL A 162 9.14 0.97 -0.35
CA VAL A 162 9.15 2.30 -0.96
C VAL A 162 10.47 2.59 -1.68
N PHE A 163 11.61 2.21 -1.08
CA PHE A 163 12.93 2.55 -1.63
C PHE A 163 13.49 1.48 -2.57
N PHE A 164 13.22 0.20 -2.31
CA PHE A 164 13.82 -0.91 -3.06
C PHE A 164 12.82 -1.65 -3.95
N MET A 165 11.52 -1.33 -3.85
CA MET A 165 10.48 -1.85 -4.74
C MET A 165 10.49 -3.37 -4.78
N ASP A 166 10.71 -4.00 -5.93
CA ASP A 166 10.70 -5.45 -6.14
C ASP A 166 11.90 -6.18 -5.51
N GLU A 167 12.84 -5.46 -4.88
CA GLU A 167 13.97 -6.00 -4.13
C GLU A 167 13.78 -5.89 -2.59
N PHE A 168 12.60 -5.50 -2.12
CA PHE A 168 12.33 -5.22 -0.69
C PHE A 168 12.69 -6.36 0.29
N ASP A 169 12.69 -7.60 -0.19
CA ASP A 169 12.87 -8.84 0.58
C ASP A 169 14.32 -9.32 0.66
N ILE A 170 15.23 -8.74 -0.13
CA ILE A 170 16.65 -9.11 -0.16
C ILE A 170 17.57 -8.04 0.46
N VAL A 171 17.02 -6.90 0.85
CA VAL A 171 17.77 -5.77 1.41
C VAL A 171 17.97 -5.95 2.91
N ASP A 172 19.14 -5.65 3.44
CA ASP A 172 19.38 -5.68 4.89
C ASP A 172 18.96 -4.37 5.57
N ASN A 173 18.62 -4.44 6.87
CA ASN A 173 18.23 -3.26 7.65
C ASN A 173 19.30 -2.16 7.67
N ALA A 174 20.58 -2.55 7.64
CA ALA A 174 21.71 -1.62 7.63
C ALA A 174 21.78 -0.77 6.33
N ASN A 175 21.13 -1.22 5.26
CA ASN A 175 21.13 -0.56 3.97
C ASN A 175 19.87 0.30 3.75
N LEU A 176 18.96 0.39 4.72
CA LEU A 176 17.77 1.21 4.59
C LEU A 176 18.14 2.68 4.63
N PRO A 177 17.77 3.47 3.61
CA PRO A 177 18.05 4.89 3.63
C PRO A 177 17.18 5.56 4.70
N GLU A 178 17.73 6.61 5.31
CA GLU A 178 16.94 7.52 6.13
C GLU A 178 15.87 8.17 5.24
N PRO A 179 14.57 8.03 5.55
CA PRO A 179 13.54 8.73 4.82
C PRO A 179 13.83 10.23 4.84
N SER A 180 13.60 10.91 3.71
CA SER A 180 13.86 12.36 3.59
C SER A 180 12.59 13.10 3.23
N LYS A 181 12.49 14.36 3.69
CA LYS A 181 11.41 15.26 3.24
C LYS A 181 11.45 15.44 1.72
N ASP A 182 12.65 15.47 1.13
CA ASP A 182 12.85 15.65 -0.31
C ASP A 182 12.19 14.54 -1.11
N TYR A 183 12.26 13.28 -0.65
CA TYR A 183 11.59 12.16 -1.29
C TYR A 183 10.07 12.41 -1.43
N PHE A 184 9.41 12.80 -0.34
CA PHE A 184 7.97 13.09 -0.34
C PHE A 184 7.60 14.39 -1.05
N GLN A 185 8.51 15.37 -1.08
CA GLN A 185 8.32 16.57 -1.89
C GLN A 185 8.33 16.21 -3.38
N VAL A 186 9.24 15.34 -3.83
CA VAL A 186 9.31 14.90 -5.22
C VAL A 186 8.04 14.14 -5.62
N LEU A 187 7.51 13.26 -4.76
CA LEU A 187 6.28 12.50 -5.00
C LEU A 187 5.08 13.38 -5.43
N LYS A 188 4.96 14.60 -4.87
CA LYS A 188 3.88 15.53 -5.22
C LYS A 188 3.87 15.97 -6.68
N TYR A 189 5.04 15.99 -7.30
CA TYR A 189 5.25 16.55 -8.64
C TYR A 189 5.41 15.47 -9.72
N VAL A 190 5.33 14.19 -9.34
CA VAL A 190 5.43 13.08 -10.27
C VAL A 190 4.24 13.11 -11.25
N LYS A 191 4.55 12.97 -12.55
CA LYS A 191 3.55 12.92 -13.63
C LYS A 191 3.81 11.74 -14.56
N TYR A 192 2.75 11.26 -15.20
CA TYR A 192 2.89 10.37 -16.35
C TYR A 192 3.63 11.07 -17.49
N GLN A 193 4.48 10.32 -18.20
CA GLN A 193 5.16 10.77 -19.42
C GLN A 193 4.16 11.34 -20.42
N ASP A 194 3.07 10.61 -20.67
CA ASP A 194 1.99 10.98 -21.57
C ASP A 194 0.66 10.29 -21.18
N GLU A 195 -0.41 10.56 -21.93
CA GLU A 195 -1.70 9.91 -21.71
C GLU A 195 -1.71 8.43 -22.11
N THR A 196 -0.81 7.97 -22.98
CA THR A 196 -0.67 6.54 -23.35
C THR A 196 -0.23 5.71 -22.15
N ILE A 197 0.83 6.13 -21.44
CA ILE A 197 1.30 5.45 -20.21
C ILE A 197 0.21 5.44 -19.13
N LYS A 198 -0.51 6.56 -18.99
CA LYS A 198 -1.61 6.67 -18.02
C LYS A 198 -2.80 5.78 -18.39
N GLN A 199 -3.12 5.65 -19.68
CA GLN A 199 -4.18 4.78 -20.16
C GLN A 199 -3.77 3.31 -20.03
N MET A 200 -2.52 2.96 -20.33
CA MET A 200 -1.97 1.62 -20.11
C MET A 200 -2.15 1.15 -18.67
N LYS A 201 -1.82 2.01 -17.68
CA LYS A 201 -2.06 1.72 -16.26
C LYS A 201 -3.52 1.42 -15.93
N ARG A 202 -4.45 2.13 -16.58
CA ARG A 202 -5.90 1.95 -16.36
C ARG A 202 -6.38 0.65 -17.00
N ASP A 203 -6.01 0.41 -18.25
CA ASP A 203 -6.41 -0.78 -19.01
C ASP A 203 -5.88 -2.05 -18.34
N LEU A 204 -4.62 -2.05 -17.91
CA LEU A 204 -4.03 -3.17 -17.17
C LEU A 204 -4.76 -3.43 -15.84
N GLY A 205 -5.05 -2.39 -15.07
CA GLY A 205 -5.83 -2.51 -13.84
C GLY A 205 -7.24 -3.03 -14.07
N TYR A 206 -7.88 -2.64 -15.17
CA TYR A 206 -9.20 -3.15 -15.54
C TYR A 206 -9.17 -4.61 -15.97
N LEU A 207 -8.15 -5.02 -16.75
CA LEU A 207 -7.91 -6.40 -17.17
C LEU A 207 -7.73 -7.31 -15.94
N ILE A 208 -6.81 -6.96 -15.05
CA ILE A 208 -6.52 -7.70 -13.82
C ILE A 208 -7.76 -7.75 -12.91
N GLY A 209 -8.43 -6.61 -12.69
CA GLY A 209 -9.64 -6.56 -11.88
C GLY A 209 -10.78 -7.42 -12.44
N THR A 210 -10.88 -7.53 -13.76
CA THR A 210 -11.84 -8.42 -14.43
C THR A 210 -11.48 -9.89 -14.22
N ALA A 211 -10.21 -10.26 -14.39
CA ALA A 211 -9.72 -11.61 -14.13
C ALA A 211 -10.01 -12.04 -12.68
N ILE A 212 -9.71 -11.18 -11.70
CA ILE A 212 -9.91 -11.48 -10.29
C ILE A 212 -11.40 -11.59 -9.95
N LYS A 213 -12.23 -10.69 -10.48
CA LYS A 213 -13.69 -10.77 -10.35
C LYS A 213 -14.23 -12.12 -10.82
N TYR A 214 -13.70 -12.63 -11.92
CA TYR A 214 -14.13 -13.89 -12.50
C TYR A 214 -13.66 -15.11 -11.69
N TYR A 215 -12.38 -15.16 -11.29
CA TYR A 215 -11.80 -16.37 -10.70
C TYR A 215 -11.76 -16.43 -9.16
N VAL A 216 -11.75 -15.29 -8.47
CA VAL A 216 -11.49 -15.23 -7.00
C VAL A 216 -12.54 -14.43 -6.25
N GLY A 217 -13.11 -13.38 -6.86
CA GLY A 217 -14.15 -12.55 -6.25
C GLY A 217 -13.90 -11.05 -6.43
N LYS A 218 -14.63 -10.22 -5.68
CA LYS A 218 -14.61 -8.76 -5.87
C LYS A 218 -13.53 -8.07 -5.03
N LEU A 219 -12.49 -7.56 -5.69
CA LEU A 219 -11.52 -6.66 -5.06
C LEU A 219 -12.16 -5.36 -4.57
N GLY A 220 -11.63 -4.86 -3.44
CA GLY A 220 -11.96 -3.53 -2.94
C GLY A 220 -11.26 -2.42 -3.74
N GLY A 221 -11.75 -1.19 -3.60
CA GLY A 221 -11.17 -0.01 -4.27
C GLY A 221 -9.77 0.39 -3.79
N TRP A 222 -9.26 -0.24 -2.74
CA TRP A 222 -7.99 0.09 -2.10
C TRP A 222 -6.76 -0.30 -2.96
N GLU A 223 -6.86 -1.37 -3.74
CA GLU A 223 -5.75 -1.86 -4.57
C GLU A 223 -5.26 -0.79 -5.55
N ARG A 224 -6.20 -0.03 -6.12
CA ARG A 224 -5.89 1.05 -7.05
C ARG A 224 -4.93 2.07 -6.44
N ASN A 225 -5.09 2.36 -5.15
CA ASN A 225 -4.27 3.31 -4.41
C ASN A 225 -2.89 2.72 -4.08
N VAL A 226 -2.84 1.42 -3.76
CA VAL A 226 -1.57 0.73 -3.50
C VAL A 226 -0.72 0.69 -4.76
N LEU A 227 -1.28 0.22 -5.88
CA LEU A 227 -0.58 0.20 -7.16
C LEU A 227 -0.15 1.61 -7.58
N LYS A 228 -0.98 2.62 -7.34
CA LYS A 228 -0.59 4.01 -7.60
C LYS A 228 0.61 4.42 -6.75
N THR A 229 0.61 4.10 -5.45
CA THR A 229 1.74 4.37 -4.55
C THR A 229 3.01 3.72 -5.05
N LEU A 230 2.97 2.43 -5.39
CA LEU A 230 4.13 1.69 -5.87
C LEU A 230 4.68 2.27 -7.19
N ILE A 231 3.81 2.60 -8.15
CA ILE A 231 4.25 3.20 -9.43
C ILE A 231 4.90 4.57 -9.21
N TYR A 232 4.35 5.39 -8.30
CA TYR A 232 4.92 6.69 -7.99
C TYR A 232 6.25 6.56 -7.27
N CYS A 233 6.35 5.64 -6.29
CA CYS A 233 7.61 5.35 -5.60
C CYS A 233 8.67 4.84 -6.57
N SER A 234 8.32 3.96 -7.51
CA SER A 234 9.24 3.47 -8.55
C SER A 234 9.93 4.62 -9.29
N ALA A 235 9.14 5.61 -9.76
CA ALA A 235 9.71 6.75 -10.48
C ALA A 235 10.64 7.58 -9.60
N VAL A 236 10.25 7.84 -8.34
CA VAL A 236 11.05 8.67 -7.41
C VAL A 236 12.31 7.95 -6.96
N SER A 237 12.26 6.65 -6.70
CA SER A 237 13.42 5.84 -6.31
C SER A 237 14.50 5.80 -7.39
N ASP A 238 14.13 5.95 -8.66
CA ASP A 238 15.07 6.12 -9.78
C ASP A 238 15.47 7.60 -10.02
N GLY A 239 15.12 8.51 -9.10
CA GLY A 239 15.43 9.94 -9.21
C GLY A 239 14.60 10.71 -10.25
N ARG A 240 13.49 10.13 -10.73
CA ARG A 240 12.65 10.73 -11.79
C ARG A 240 11.39 11.38 -11.23
N LYS A 241 10.93 12.42 -11.94
CA LYS A 241 9.61 13.06 -11.75
C LYS A 241 8.60 12.65 -12.83
N ILE A 242 8.97 11.67 -13.66
CA ILE A 242 8.20 11.22 -14.82
C ILE A 242 8.04 9.71 -14.72
N ILE A 243 6.79 9.24 -14.72
CA ILE A 243 6.42 7.82 -14.76
C ILE A 243 6.48 7.36 -16.21
N ILE A 244 7.24 6.29 -16.43
CA ILE A 244 7.40 5.60 -17.72
C ILE A 244 6.78 4.19 -17.65
N ARG A 245 6.89 3.42 -18.73
CA ARG A 245 6.34 2.06 -18.84
C ARG A 245 6.90 1.13 -17.76
N GLU A 246 8.21 1.21 -17.53
CA GLU A 246 8.97 0.38 -16.60
C GLU A 246 8.50 0.55 -15.16
N ASP A 247 8.06 1.76 -14.78
CA ASP A 247 7.50 2.01 -13.44
C ASP A 247 6.17 1.29 -13.21
N ILE A 248 5.36 1.18 -14.27
CA ILE A 248 4.10 0.42 -14.21
C ILE A 248 4.43 -1.05 -14.01
N ILE A 249 5.35 -1.59 -14.81
CA ILE A 249 5.80 -2.99 -14.70
C ILE A 249 6.37 -3.26 -13.31
N ARG A 250 7.30 -2.43 -12.83
CA ARG A 250 7.94 -2.57 -11.51
C ARG A 250 6.93 -2.45 -10.36
N GLY A 251 5.98 -1.53 -10.47
CA GLY A 251 4.89 -1.39 -9.51
C GLY A 251 4.04 -2.65 -9.38
N TYR A 252 3.63 -3.24 -10.50
CA TYR A 252 2.89 -4.52 -10.49
C TYR A 252 3.74 -5.70 -10.02
N LYS A 253 5.01 -5.79 -10.45
CA LYS A 253 5.94 -6.83 -9.97
C LYS A 253 6.11 -6.77 -8.45
N THR A 254 6.33 -5.58 -7.91
CA THR A 254 6.45 -5.34 -6.45
C THR A 254 5.17 -5.77 -5.74
N TYR A 255 4.02 -5.35 -6.25
CA TYR A 255 2.72 -5.70 -5.66
C TYR A 255 2.47 -7.21 -5.63
N PHE A 256 2.65 -7.92 -6.75
CA PHE A 256 2.45 -9.38 -6.79
C PHE A 256 3.47 -10.14 -5.97
N LYS A 257 4.72 -9.65 -5.90
CA LYS A 257 5.72 -10.20 -5.00
C LYS A 257 5.29 -10.05 -3.54
N LEU A 258 4.75 -8.89 -3.18
CA LEU A 258 4.23 -8.62 -1.84
C LEU A 258 3.04 -9.53 -1.50
N LEU A 259 2.11 -9.77 -2.44
CA LEU A 259 0.99 -10.71 -2.24
C LEU A 259 1.47 -12.14 -1.93
N ASN A 260 2.59 -12.56 -2.52
CA ASN A 260 3.16 -13.89 -2.35
C ASN A 260 4.21 -13.99 -1.22
N THR A 261 4.49 -12.88 -0.54
CA THR A 261 5.50 -12.87 0.52
C THR A 261 4.86 -13.12 1.87
N ASP A 262 5.39 -14.06 2.64
CA ASP A 262 5.11 -14.14 4.07
C ASP A 262 5.67 -12.89 4.75
N ILE A 263 4.79 -11.96 5.12
CA ILE A 263 5.19 -10.71 5.76
C ILE A 263 5.27 -10.84 7.29
N THR A 264 4.81 -11.96 7.86
CA THR A 264 4.87 -12.21 9.30
C THR A 264 6.31 -12.42 9.80
N LYS A 265 7.25 -12.74 8.89
CA LYS A 265 8.69 -12.84 9.19
C LYS A 265 9.34 -11.50 9.53
N TYR A 266 8.77 -10.38 9.10
CA TYR A 266 9.32 -9.05 9.37
C TYR A 266 8.88 -8.60 10.77
N LYS A 267 9.83 -8.60 11.72
CA LYS A 267 9.59 -8.19 13.10
C LYS A 267 9.97 -6.73 13.33
N ALA A 268 9.31 -6.10 14.30
CA ALA A 268 9.64 -4.74 14.71
C ALA A 268 11.15 -4.64 15.03
N ARG A 269 11.81 -3.63 14.48
CA ARG A 269 13.27 -3.49 14.65
C ARG A 269 13.60 -3.04 16.07
N GLU A 270 14.60 -3.66 16.68
CA GLU A 270 14.98 -3.39 18.07
C GLU A 270 15.51 -1.98 18.26
N ASP A 271 16.25 -1.43 17.30
CA ASP A 271 16.75 -0.04 17.33
C ASP A 271 15.60 0.97 17.41
N VAL A 272 14.50 0.71 16.69
CA VAL A 272 13.32 1.58 16.71
C VAL A 272 12.54 1.43 18.02
N LEU A 273 12.42 0.21 18.54
CA LEU A 273 11.80 -0.05 19.84
C LEU A 273 12.62 0.54 21.01
N ASN A 274 13.94 0.60 20.86
CA ASN A 274 14.88 1.08 21.87
C ASN A 274 15.27 2.57 21.67
N ALA A 275 14.79 3.24 20.62
CA ALA A 275 15.17 4.61 20.29
C ALA A 275 14.79 5.59 21.41
N THR A 276 15.78 6.32 21.91
CA THR A 276 15.63 7.32 22.99
C THR A 276 15.07 8.66 22.52
N ASN A 277 15.03 8.90 21.21
CA ASN A 277 14.74 10.22 20.62
C ASN A 277 13.29 10.40 20.15
N TYR A 278 12.43 9.39 20.31
CA TYR A 278 11.00 9.46 20.01
C TYR A 278 10.21 9.51 21.32
N ASP A 279 9.90 10.70 21.84
CA ASP A 279 9.10 10.97 23.07
C ASP A 279 9.12 9.84 24.12
N SER A 280 10.33 9.65 24.65
CA SER A 280 10.82 8.44 25.30
C SER A 280 10.09 7.96 26.55
N PHE A 281 9.12 8.69 27.12
CA PHE A 281 8.45 8.23 28.34
C PHE A 281 7.43 7.11 28.07
N LYS A 282 6.71 7.19 26.95
CA LYS A 282 5.60 6.28 26.64
C LYS A 282 6.07 4.97 26.01
N ALA A 283 7.08 5.03 25.13
CA ALA A 283 7.75 3.83 24.60
C ALA A 283 8.46 3.04 25.71
N LYS A 284 9.11 3.73 26.66
CA LYS A 284 9.68 3.09 27.87
C LYS A 284 8.62 2.41 28.73
N MET A 285 7.45 3.04 28.95
CA MET A 285 6.36 2.42 29.72
C MET A 285 5.75 1.21 29.03
N SER A 286 5.70 1.21 27.70
CA SER A 286 5.20 0.07 26.92
C SER A 286 6.19 -1.08 26.84
N TYR A 287 7.48 -0.78 26.68
CA TYR A 287 8.55 -1.77 26.85
C TYR A 287 8.58 -2.34 28.27
N TYR A 288 8.42 -1.50 29.31
CA TYR A 288 8.28 -1.95 30.69
C TYR A 288 7.05 -2.85 30.90
N ASN A 289 5.89 -2.51 30.33
CA ASN A 289 4.69 -3.34 30.41
C ASN A 289 4.85 -4.67 29.67
N LEU A 290 5.47 -4.68 28.49
CA LEU A 290 5.78 -5.92 27.77
C LEU A 290 6.78 -6.79 28.56
N ARG A 291 7.78 -6.18 29.21
CA ARG A 291 8.75 -6.87 30.07
C ARG A 291 8.11 -7.44 31.34
N LEU A 292 7.17 -6.73 31.95
CA LEU A 292 6.41 -7.17 33.14
C LEU A 292 5.39 -8.28 32.80
N LEU A 293 4.75 -8.23 31.63
CA LEU A 293 3.73 -9.20 31.22
C LEU A 293 4.34 -10.48 30.61
N HIS A 294 5.53 -10.40 30.00
CA HIS A 294 6.11 -11.52 29.24
C HIS A 294 7.49 -12.00 29.75
N GLY A 295 7.93 -11.55 30.93
CA GLY A 295 8.90 -12.29 31.75
C GLY A 295 10.32 -12.48 31.20
N LYS A 296 10.82 -11.62 30.30
CA LYS A 296 12.22 -11.69 29.84
C LYS A 296 13.16 -10.95 30.81
N ASN A 297 13.95 -11.72 31.55
CA ASN A 297 15.06 -11.22 32.36
C ASN A 297 16.28 -10.89 31.48
N PRO A 298 17.21 -10.02 31.94
CA PRO A 298 18.26 -9.42 31.12
C PRO A 298 19.16 -10.43 30.41
#